data_AF-A0A1F2QZR3-F1
#
_entry.id   AF-A0A1F2QZR3-F1
#
_cell.length_a   1.000
_cell.length_b   1.000
_cell.length_c   1.000
_cell.angle_alpha   90.00
_cell.angle_beta   90.00
_cell.angle_gamma   90.00
#
_symmetry.space_group_name_H-M   'P 1'
#
loop_
_entity.id
_entity.type
_entity.pdbx_description
1 polymer ?
#
loop_
_entity_poly.entity_id
_entity_poly.type
_entity_poly.pdbx_seq_one_letter_code
_entity_poly.pdbx_strand_id
1 'polypeptide(L)' 'MERKTISIMKACETVGVSRRTIYNWLASGKIEYVRTAGGSVRIFVDSLWRDPNDSNRPAVQSMWQAEGPHQV' A
#
# COMPACT_ATOMS: atom_id res chain seq x y z
N MET A 1 -15.03 9.20 1.97
CA MET A 1 -15.34 7.76 1.76
C MET A 1 -14.20 6.98 2.39
N GLU A 2 -14.49 5.98 3.23
CA GLU A 2 -13.45 5.17 3.88
C GLU A 2 -12.74 4.27 2.87
N ARG A 3 -11.40 4.31 2.80
CA ARG A 3 -10.64 3.46 1.88
C ARG A 3 -10.63 2.02 2.40
N LYS A 4 -11.12 1.09 1.58
CA LYS A 4 -11.16 -0.33 1.93
C LYS A 4 -9.76 -0.94 1.91
N THR A 5 -9.42 -1.70 2.95
CA THR A 5 -8.18 -2.47 3.02
C THR A 5 -8.44 -3.97 3.04
N ILE A 6 -7.48 -4.75 2.54
CA ILE A 6 -7.52 -6.22 2.52
C ILE A 6 -6.18 -6.82 2.99
N SER A 7 -6.19 -8.10 3.35
CA SER A 7 -4.96 -8.83 3.70
C SER A 7 -4.09 -9.11 2.47
N ILE A 8 -2.82 -9.44 2.69
CA ILE A 8 -1.89 -9.86 1.63
C ILE A 8 -2.46 -11.06 0.85
N MET A 9 -3.01 -12.05 1.56
CA MET A 9 -3.60 -13.24 0.93
C MET A 9 -4.75 -12.86 0.00
N LYS A 10 -5.65 -11.98 0.47
CA LYS A 10 -6.76 -11.53 -0.34
C LYS A 10 -6.29 -10.71 -1.54
N ALA A 11 -5.25 -9.90 -1.39
CA ALA A 11 -4.65 -9.18 -2.51
C ALA A 11 -4.12 -10.15 -3.58
N CYS A 12 -3.44 -11.24 -3.18
CA CYS A 12 -2.96 -12.26 -4.11
C CYS A 12 -4.12 -12.88 -4.91
N GLU A 13 -5.20 -13.25 -4.23
CA GLU A 13 -6.42 -13.77 -4.88
C GLU A 13 -7.07 -12.75 -5.81
N THR A 14 -7.13 -11.48 -5.40
CA THR A 14 -7.81 -10.42 -6.15
C THR A 14 -7.11 -10.09 -7.47
N VAL A 15 -5.78 -10.05 -7.48
CA VAL A 15 -5.01 -9.68 -8.69
C VAL A 15 -4.37 -10.88 -9.41
N GLY A 16 -4.51 -12.09 -8.86
CA GLY A 16 -4.01 -13.32 -9.48
C GLY A 16 -2.48 -13.46 -9.47
N VAL A 17 -1.78 -12.88 -8.50
CA VAL A 17 -0.31 -12.92 -8.41
C VAL A 17 0.19 -13.65 -7.16
N SER A 18 1.46 -14.03 -7.18
CA SER A 18 2.12 -14.64 -6.03
C SER A 18 2.28 -13.66 -4.85
N ARG A 19 2.39 -14.20 -3.63
CA ARG A 19 2.76 -13.43 -2.43
C ARG A 19 4.06 -12.65 -2.62
N ARG A 20 5.05 -13.25 -3.29
CA ARG A 20 6.34 -12.61 -3.58
C ARG A 20 6.15 -11.36 -4.43
N THR A 21 5.25 -11.40 -5.42
CA THR A 21 4.93 -10.23 -6.25
C THR A 21 4.33 -9.11 -5.42
N ILE A 22 3.38 -9.42 -4.52
CA ILE A 22 2.82 -8.43 -3.58
C ILE A 22 3.89 -7.84 -2.67
N TYR A 23 4.79 -8.66 -2.10
CA TYR A 23 5.89 -8.14 -1.28
C TYR A 23 6.85 -7.25 -2.08
N ASN A 24 7.15 -7.60 -3.32
CA ASN A 24 7.96 -6.77 -4.20
C ASN A 24 7.28 -5.43 -4.46
N TRP A 25 5.96 -5.40 -4.66
CA TRP A 25 5.19 -4.16 -4.83
C TRP A 25 5.18 -3.30 -3.57
N LEU A 26 5.03 -3.91 -2.39
CA LEU A 26 5.14 -3.20 -1.10
C LEU A 26 6.54 -2.60 -0.93
N ALA A 27 7.59 -3.38 -1.18
CA ALA A 27 8.98 -2.95 -1.04
C ALA A 27 9.38 -1.87 -2.06
N SER A 28 8.76 -1.86 -3.24
CA SER A 28 8.99 -0.85 -4.29
C SER A 28 8.02 0.33 -4.24
N GLY A 29 7.09 0.37 -3.27
CA GLY A 29 6.10 1.45 -3.15
C GLY A 29 5.05 1.49 -4.25
N LYS A 30 4.89 0.40 -5.02
CA LYS A 30 3.90 0.30 -6.12
C LYS A 30 2.46 0.27 -5.62
N ILE A 31 2.25 -0.16 -4.37
CA ILE A 31 0.94 -0.24 -3.73
C ILE A 31 1.00 0.37 -2.33
N GLU A 32 -0.13 0.92 -1.89
CA GLU A 32 -0.24 1.60 -0.61
C GLU A 32 -0.74 0.62 0.47
N TYR A 33 -0.23 0.77 1.70
CA TYR A 33 -0.62 -0.09 2.82
C TYR A 33 -0.52 0.64 4.15
N VAL A 34 -1.19 0.09 5.16
CA VAL A 34 -1.01 0.46 6.57
C VAL A 34 -0.60 -0.75 7.40
N ARG A 35 0.08 -0.49 8.51
CA ARG A 35 0.34 -1.50 9.56
C ARG A 35 -0.70 -1.30 10.66
N THR A 36 -1.33 -2.39 11.09
CA THR A 36 -2.19 -2.34 12.29
C THR A 36 -1.32 -2.23 13.55
N ALA A 37 -1.93 -1.86 14.69
CA ALA A 37 -1.23 -1.85 15.98
C ALA A 37 -0.60 -3.21 16.34
N GLY A 38 -1.15 -4.31 15.82
CA GLY A 38 -0.58 -5.67 15.93
C GLY A 38 0.42 -6.04 14.83
N GLY A 39 0.90 -5.08 14.03
CA GLY A 39 1.94 -5.28 13.00
C GLY A 39 1.48 -5.93 11.69
N SER A 40 0.20 -6.30 11.57
CA SER A 40 -0.33 -6.90 10.34
C SER A 40 -0.44 -5.88 9.22
N VAL A 41 -0.11 -6.29 7.99
CA VAL A 41 -0.23 -5.45 6.79
C VAL A 41 -1.67 -5.42 6.29
N ARG A 42 -2.16 -4.23 5.96
CA ARG A 42 -3.44 -3.98 5.32
C ARG A 42 -3.21 -3.18 4.04
N ILE A 43 -3.51 -3.77 2.89
CA ILE A 43 -3.27 -3.17 1.57
C ILE A 43 -4.54 -2.43 1.15
N PHE A 44 -4.41 -1.21 0.64
CA PHE A 44 -5.55 -0.47 0.09
C PHE A 44 -5.96 -1.04 -1.28
N VAL A 45 -7.25 -1.39 -1.41
CA VAL A 45 -7.77 -2.09 -2.60
C VAL A 45 -7.65 -1.24 -3.87
N ASP A 46 -7.85 0.07 -3.76
CA ASP A 46 -7.73 1.03 -4.86
C ASP A 46 -6.29 1.14 -5.40
N SER A 47 -5.28 0.86 -4.58
CA SER A 47 -3.88 0.89 -5.00
C SER A 47 -3.41 -0.37 -5.73
N LEU A 48 -4.16 -1.48 -5.65
CA LEU A 48 -3.78 -2.77 -6.27
C LEU A 48 -3.96 -2.78 -7.79
N TRP A 49 -4.91 -1.99 -8.30
CA TRP A 49 -5.22 -1.91 -9.72
C TRP A 49 -4.40 -0.78 -10.32
N ARG A 50 -3.10 -1.03 -10.47
CA ARG A 50 -2.21 -0.21 -11.29
C ARG A 50 -1.54 -1.10 -12.30
N ASP A 51 -1.56 -0.67 -13.55
CA ASP A 51 -0.81 -1.32 -14.61
C ASP A 51 0.67 -1.36 -14.16
N PRO A 52 1.31 -2.54 -14.11
CA PRO A 52 2.73 -2.64 -13.75
C PRO A 52 3.66 -1.81 -14.66
N ASN A 53 3.15 -1.35 -15.81
CA ASN A 53 3.79 -0.48 -16.78
C ASN A 53 3.35 1.00 -16.67
N ASP A 54 2.35 1.32 -15.85
CA ASP A 54 1.96 2.71 -15.55
C ASP A 54 2.98 3.34 -14.60
N SER A 55 4.01 3.88 -15.25
CA SER A 55 5.12 4.63 -14.65
C SER A 55 4.73 6.07 -14.30
N ASN A 56 3.46 6.46 -14.47
CA ASN A 56 3.02 7.86 -14.45
C ASN A 56 2.56 8.38 -13.07
N ARG A 57 2.88 7.69 -11.96
CA ARG A 57 2.79 8.33 -10.63
C ARG A 57 4.18 8.43 -10.03
N PRO A 58 4.63 9.63 -9.64
CA PRO A 58 5.88 9.77 -8.91
C PRO A 58 5.77 8.96 -7.62
N ALA A 59 6.81 8.17 -7.31
CA ALA A 59 6.90 7.31 -6.12
C ALA A 59 6.97 8.10 -4.78
N VAL A 60 6.54 9.36 -4.77
CA VAL A 60 6.62 10.27 -3.65
C VAL A 60 5.23 10.79 -3.29
N GLN A 61 4.51 10.00 -2.49
CA GLN A 61 3.51 10.53 -1.56
C GLN A 61 3.50 9.68 -0.29
N SER A 62 4.71 9.42 0.22
CA SER A 62 4.97 8.87 1.57
C SER A 62 5.65 9.91 2.48
N MET A 63 5.63 11.18 2.08
CA MET A 63 5.62 12.34 2.98
C MET A 63 4.13 12.66 3.10
N TRP A 64 3.42 12.36 4.19
CA TRP A 64 3.37 12.96 5.53
C TRP A 64 2.61 11.94 6.44
N GLN A 65 2.66 11.84 7.77
CA GLN A 65 3.05 12.73 8.85
C GLN A 65 3.80 11.93 9.93
N ALA A 66 5.04 12.32 10.23
CA ALA A 66 5.53 12.27 11.61
C ALA A 66 4.96 13.52 12.26
N GLU A 67 3.90 13.36 13.05
CA GLU A 67 3.30 14.46 13.81
C GLU A 67 4.26 14.77 14.97
N GLY A 68 5.18 15.70 14.75
CA GLY A 68 5.68 16.53 15.84
C GLY A 68 4.62 17.59 16.09
N PRO A 69 4.07 17.72 17.32
CA PRO A 69 3.16 18.81 17.61
C PRO A 69 3.96 20.12 17.71
N HIS A 70 3.44 21.13 17.04
CA HIS A 70 3.93 22.50 17.01
C HIS A 70 3.31 23.32 18.14
N GLN A 71 4.12 23.90 19.03
CA GLN A 71 3.88 25.12 19.85
C GLN A 71 4.92 25.16 20.99
N VAL A 72 5.68 26.23 21.27
CA VAL A 72 5.60 27.68 21.03
C VAL A 72 7.00 28.25 20.80
#